data_AF-A0A832LB27-F1
#
_entry.id   AF-A0A832LB27-F1
#
_cell.length_a   1.000
_cell.length_b   1.000
_cell.length_c   1.000
_cell.angle_alpha   90.00
_cell.angle_beta   90.00
_cell.angle_gamma   90.00
#
_symmetry.space_group_name_H-M   'P 1'
#
loop_
_entity.id
_entity.type
_entity.pdbx_description
1 polymer ?
#
loop_
_entity_poly.entity_id
_entity_poly.type
_entity_poly.pdbx_seq_one_letter_code
_entity_poly.pdbx_strand_id
1 'polypeptide(L)'
;MEASSAGEKWERSKKRNYQLLLIADLKKEIEMARKLDPEHLAAEIQKIGFSCHHCGKCCKRAFGDNRVAVIPSEIERIREYTGLSKLEVAGPFVPEVPVQDETWEDEEEHPETSFRPSEENDDQRLSEENEELRPLEENEEPSSLGFLESLQEYIDSEGKIHAFGWILRRKRNGDCIFLERDTHKCRVYPVRPMLCSTYPFYIEELRLQICECEGLRYPISAEDSRKLAENLLLRYVSELEDTCAVYEKFMDFRREEKGLELAKTSLENGTCAYIVHDSNGINEVID
;
A
#
# COMPACT_ATOMS: atom_id res chain seq x y z
N MET A 1 -7.51 44.86 -31.48
CA MET A 1 -8.89 44.43 -31.18
C MET A 1 -9.30 43.54 -32.34
N GLU A 2 -9.45 42.23 -32.25
CA GLU A 2 -9.47 41.28 -31.13
C GLU A 2 -8.88 39.98 -31.69
N ALA A 3 -7.93 39.39 -30.97
CA ALA A 3 -7.49 38.02 -31.17
C ALA A 3 -7.55 37.38 -29.79
N SER A 4 -8.69 36.79 -29.45
CA SER A 4 -8.82 35.83 -28.34
C SER A 4 -10.17 35.12 -28.43
N SER A 5 -10.21 34.00 -29.13
CA SER A 5 -11.26 32.98 -28.91
C SER A 5 -10.79 31.55 -29.13
N ALA A 6 -9.47 31.34 -29.32
CA ALA A 6 -8.87 30.03 -29.53
C ALA A 6 -8.42 29.34 -28.22
N GLY A 7 -8.57 29.99 -27.06
CA GLY A 7 -8.05 29.52 -25.78
C GLY A 7 -9.04 28.81 -24.84
N GLU A 8 -10.33 28.74 -25.17
CA GLU A 8 -11.38 28.30 -24.22
C GLU A 8 -12.09 26.99 -24.57
N LYS A 9 -11.60 26.22 -25.55
CA LYS A 9 -12.21 24.95 -25.96
C LYS A 9 -11.16 23.88 -26.28
N TRP A 10 -10.32 23.53 -25.32
CA TRP A 10 -9.79 22.16 -25.27
C TRP A 10 -10.89 21.29 -24.67
N GLU A 11 -11.24 20.21 -25.37
CA GLU A 11 -12.44 19.38 -25.25
C GLU A 11 -13.09 19.27 -23.86
N ARG A 12 -14.43 19.35 -23.83
CA ARG A 12 -15.26 18.75 -22.77
C ARG A 12 -14.96 17.25 -22.69
N SER A 13 -14.00 16.92 -21.82
CA SER A 13 -13.75 15.69 -21.09
C SER A 13 -14.68 14.53 -21.49
N LYS A 14 -14.29 13.77 -22.53
CA LYS A 14 -14.86 12.45 -22.77
C LYS A 14 -14.04 11.45 -21.98
N LYS A 15 -14.69 10.67 -21.12
CA LYS A 15 -14.08 9.47 -20.53
C LYS A 15 -13.47 8.65 -21.66
N ARG A 16 -12.20 8.26 -21.54
CA ARG A 16 -11.54 7.42 -22.54
C ARG A 16 -12.31 6.09 -22.65
N ASN A 17 -12.39 5.48 -23.83
CA ASN A 17 -13.09 4.19 -24.01
C ASN A 17 -12.61 3.13 -22.99
N TYR A 18 -11.31 3.15 -22.67
CA TYR A 18 -10.72 2.29 -21.63
C TYR A 18 -11.28 2.55 -20.22
N GLN A 19 -11.42 3.81 -19.82
CA GLN A 19 -12.02 4.18 -18.52
C GLN A 19 -13.46 3.68 -18.39
N LEU A 20 -14.24 3.72 -19.48
CA LEU A 20 -15.60 3.19 -19.49
C LEU A 20 -15.65 1.67 -19.34
N LEU A 21 -14.68 0.94 -19.92
CA LEU A 21 -14.54 -0.50 -19.75
C LEU A 21 -14.20 -0.84 -18.29
N LEU A 22 -13.22 -0.18 -17.69
CA LEU A 22 -12.86 -0.37 -16.28
C LEU A 22 -14.05 -0.15 -15.33
N ILE A 23 -14.81 0.93 -15.54
CA ILE A 23 -16.02 1.21 -14.73
C ILE A 23 -17.07 0.10 -14.91
N ALA A 24 -17.26 -0.40 -16.14
CA ALA A 24 -18.22 -1.47 -16.40
C ALA A 24 -17.82 -2.78 -15.73
N ASP A 25 -16.54 -3.15 -15.80
CA ASP A 25 -16.00 -4.35 -15.16
C ASP A 25 -16.12 -4.28 -13.63
N LEU A 26 -15.75 -3.14 -13.02
CA LEU A 26 -15.94 -2.91 -11.58
C LEU A 26 -17.40 -3.01 -11.16
N LYS A 27 -18.32 -2.41 -11.93
CA LYS A 27 -19.77 -2.51 -11.63
C LYS A 27 -20.28 -3.95 -11.68
N LYS A 28 -19.81 -4.74 -12.64
CA LYS A 28 -20.13 -6.16 -12.73
C LYS A 28 -19.56 -6.94 -11.54
N GLU A 29 -18.33 -6.65 -11.15
CA GLU A 29 -17.68 -7.27 -9.99
C GLU A 29 -18.40 -6.92 -8.68
N ILE A 30 -18.77 -5.66 -8.47
CA ILE A 30 -19.58 -5.22 -7.32
C ILE A 30 -20.91 -5.99 -7.26
N GLU A 31 -21.58 -6.17 -8.40
CA GLU A 31 -22.83 -6.95 -8.46
C GLU A 31 -22.63 -8.41 -8.05
N MET A 32 -21.52 -9.02 -8.47
CA MET A 32 -21.17 -10.39 -8.09
C MET A 32 -20.75 -10.49 -6.62
N ALA A 33 -19.92 -9.56 -6.14
CA ALA A 33 -19.44 -9.49 -4.77
C ALA A 33 -20.59 -9.38 -3.75
N ARG A 34 -21.61 -8.56 -4.06
CA ARG A 34 -22.83 -8.43 -3.23
C ARG A 34 -23.68 -9.70 -3.15
N LYS A 35 -23.46 -10.67 -4.03
CA LYS A 35 -24.15 -11.98 -4.03
C LYS A 35 -23.34 -13.09 -3.36
N LEU A 36 -22.11 -12.81 -2.91
CA LEU A 36 -21.31 -13.78 -2.17
C LEU A 36 -22.02 -14.13 -0.86
N ASP A 37 -21.98 -15.42 -0.51
CA ASP A 37 -22.59 -15.93 0.70
C ASP A 37 -21.63 -15.72 1.90
N PRO A 38 -21.98 -14.87 2.88
CA PRO A 38 -21.16 -14.68 4.07
C PRO A 38 -20.99 -15.96 4.88
N GLU A 39 -21.96 -16.89 4.86
CA GLU A 39 -21.84 -18.16 5.60
C GLU A 39 -20.81 -19.10 4.97
N HIS A 40 -20.73 -19.11 3.63
CA HIS A 40 -19.70 -19.86 2.94
C HIS A 40 -18.30 -19.36 3.30
N LEU A 41 -18.09 -18.04 3.22
CA LEU A 41 -16.83 -17.42 3.61
C LEU A 41 -16.50 -17.64 5.08
N ALA A 42 -17.49 -17.57 5.98
CA ALA A 42 -17.31 -17.84 7.39
C ALA A 42 -16.86 -19.29 7.64
N ALA A 43 -17.43 -20.25 6.92
CA ALA A 43 -17.02 -21.66 7.01
C ALA A 43 -15.58 -21.86 6.51
N GLU A 44 -15.18 -21.20 5.43
CA GLU A 44 -13.80 -21.23 4.94
C GLU A 44 -12.82 -20.60 5.95
N ILE A 45 -13.13 -19.41 6.47
CA ILE A 45 -12.35 -18.73 7.52
C ILE A 45 -12.23 -19.62 8.76
N GLN A 46 -13.33 -20.25 9.19
CA GLN A 46 -13.33 -21.14 10.35
C GLN A 46 -12.42 -22.36 10.14
N LYS A 47 -12.45 -22.94 8.93
CA LYS A 47 -11.59 -24.07 8.56
C LYS A 47 -10.11 -23.67 8.53
N ILE A 48 -9.79 -22.47 8.05
CA ILE A 48 -8.42 -21.94 8.04
C ILE A 48 -7.93 -21.68 9.48
N GLY A 49 -8.79 -21.13 10.32
CA GLY A 49 -8.48 -20.77 11.70
C GLY A 49 -7.69 -19.47 11.80
N PHE A 50 -8.08 -18.60 12.74
CA PHE A 50 -7.37 -17.36 13.01
C PHE A 50 -7.57 -16.86 14.45
N SER A 51 -6.48 -16.43 15.08
CA SER A 51 -6.49 -15.66 16.32
C SER A 51 -5.42 -14.58 16.28
N CYS A 52 -5.81 -13.31 16.42
CA CYS A 52 -4.85 -12.21 16.44
C CYS A 52 -4.06 -12.22 17.77
N HIS A 53 -2.74 -12.36 17.69
CA HIS A 53 -1.86 -12.33 18.88
C HIS A 53 -1.50 -10.92 19.36
N HIS A 54 -2.01 -9.87 18.71
CA HIS A 54 -1.63 -8.47 18.99
C HIS A 54 -0.10 -8.22 18.98
N CYS A 55 0.64 -8.94 18.12
CA CYS A 55 2.10 -8.88 18.06
C CYS A 55 2.65 -7.63 17.35
N GLY A 56 1.80 -6.94 16.58
CA GLY A 56 2.16 -5.75 15.80
C GLY A 56 3.04 -6.03 14.57
N LYS A 57 3.29 -7.29 14.20
CA LYS A 57 4.16 -7.67 13.07
C LYS A 57 3.67 -7.13 11.73
N CYS A 58 2.35 -7.16 11.47
CA CYS A 58 1.74 -6.52 10.30
C CYS A 58 1.93 -5.00 10.26
N CYS A 59 2.15 -4.35 11.41
CA CYS A 59 2.44 -2.91 11.47
C CYS A 59 3.93 -2.58 11.30
N LYS A 60 4.81 -3.57 11.44
CA LYS A 60 6.28 -3.43 11.48
C LYS A 60 6.99 -3.98 10.23
N ARG A 61 6.27 -4.25 9.15
CA ARG A 61 6.83 -4.83 7.90
C ARG A 61 7.48 -6.21 8.07
N ALA A 62 7.09 -6.95 9.11
CA ALA A 62 7.71 -8.25 9.39
C ALA A 62 7.40 -9.34 8.34
N PHE A 63 6.42 -9.10 7.48
CA PHE A 63 5.99 -9.98 6.39
C PHE A 63 6.04 -9.25 5.03
N GLY A 64 6.94 -8.27 4.90
CA GLY A 64 7.04 -7.41 3.71
C GLY A 64 6.26 -6.10 3.83
N ASP A 65 5.48 -5.76 2.80
CA ASP A 65 4.78 -4.48 2.73
C ASP A 65 3.74 -4.31 3.86
N ASN A 66 3.78 -3.17 4.55
CA ASN A 66 2.80 -2.79 5.59
C ASN A 66 1.96 -1.57 5.20
N ARG A 67 1.99 -1.17 3.93
CA ARG A 67 1.20 -0.06 3.40
C ARG A 67 -0.29 -0.38 3.52
N VAL A 68 -1.06 0.61 3.94
CA VAL A 68 -2.51 0.49 4.14
C VAL A 68 -3.19 1.59 3.34
N ALA A 69 -3.74 1.23 2.20
CA ALA A 69 -4.66 2.09 1.47
C ALA A 69 -5.90 2.34 2.34
N VAL A 70 -6.39 3.58 2.34
CA VAL A 70 -7.56 3.99 3.12
C VAL A 70 -8.51 4.80 2.26
N ILE A 71 -9.80 4.51 2.36
CA ILE A 71 -10.82 5.31 1.68
C ILE A 71 -11.16 6.55 2.52
N PRO A 72 -11.70 7.63 1.92
CA PRO A 72 -11.96 8.88 2.64
C PRO A 72 -12.79 8.72 3.92
N SER A 73 -13.79 7.83 3.92
CA SER A 73 -14.63 7.59 5.09
C SER A 73 -13.86 7.00 6.28
N GLU A 74 -12.79 6.24 6.05
CA GLU A 74 -11.95 5.69 7.12
C GLU A 74 -11.04 6.76 7.71
N ILE A 75 -10.53 7.64 6.86
CA ILE A 75 -9.74 8.79 7.29
C ILE A 75 -10.59 9.64 8.24
N GLU A 76 -11.84 9.95 7.87
CA GLU A 76 -12.73 10.71 8.75
C GLU A 76 -13.01 10.01 10.09
N ARG A 77 -13.30 8.70 10.10
CA ARG A 77 -13.47 7.94 11.35
C ARG A 77 -12.23 8.01 12.26
N ILE A 78 -11.03 7.90 11.67
CA ILE A 78 -9.78 7.98 12.43
C ILE A 78 -9.55 9.40 12.94
N ARG A 79 -9.83 10.43 12.13
CA ARG A 79 -9.73 11.84 12.53
C ARG A 79 -10.67 12.16 13.68
N GLU A 80 -11.93 11.74 13.60
CA GLU A 80 -12.92 11.92 14.67
C GLU A 80 -12.48 11.26 15.98
N TYR A 81 -11.89 10.07 15.91
CA TYR A 81 -11.42 9.34 17.09
C TYR A 81 -10.14 9.93 17.70
N THR A 82 -9.23 10.47 16.88
CA THR A 82 -7.88 10.88 17.31
C THR A 82 -7.69 12.38 17.48
N GLY A 83 -8.53 13.20 16.85
CA GLY A 83 -8.32 14.64 16.72
C GLY A 83 -7.21 15.05 15.75
N LEU A 84 -6.58 14.10 15.04
CA LEU A 84 -5.53 14.39 14.06
C LEU A 84 -6.10 15.04 12.79
N SER A 85 -5.27 15.81 12.11
CA SER A 85 -5.57 16.31 10.77
C SER A 85 -5.55 15.19 9.73
N LYS A 86 -6.14 15.44 8.56
CA LYS A 86 -6.16 14.47 7.43
C LYS A 86 -4.75 14.02 7.06
N LEU A 87 -3.80 14.95 6.96
CA LEU A 87 -2.42 14.70 6.51
C LEU A 87 -1.54 14.01 7.56
N GLU A 88 -1.90 14.14 8.84
CA GLU A 88 -1.29 13.35 9.91
C GLU A 88 -1.76 11.89 9.91
N VAL A 89 -2.99 11.64 9.45
CA VAL A 89 -3.55 10.29 9.33
C VAL A 89 -3.07 9.60 8.06
N ALA A 90 -3.23 10.24 6.91
CA ALA A 90 -2.97 9.66 5.60
C ALA A 90 -2.33 10.66 4.63
N GLY A 91 -1.38 10.18 3.83
CA GLY A 91 -0.75 10.92 2.75
C GLY A 91 -1.32 10.56 1.37
N PRO A 92 -0.99 11.34 0.33
CA PRO A 92 -1.27 10.99 -1.06
C PRO A 92 -0.70 9.61 -1.42
N PHE A 93 -1.50 8.72 -2.02
CA PHE A 93 -1.00 7.45 -2.53
C PHE A 93 -0.44 7.64 -3.94
N VAL A 94 0.88 7.85 -3.99
CA VAL A 94 1.63 7.89 -5.25
C VAL A 94 2.21 6.50 -5.49
N PRO A 95 2.09 5.94 -6.71
CA PRO A 95 2.75 4.69 -7.06
C PRO A 95 4.27 4.82 -6.82
N GLU A 96 4.79 4.08 -5.85
CA GLU A 96 6.23 3.96 -5.66
C GLU A 96 6.78 3.07 -6.79
N VAL A 97 7.94 3.44 -7.35
CA VAL A 97 8.74 2.51 -8.14
C VAL A 97 9.10 1.33 -7.25
N PRO A 98 9.09 0.09 -7.75
CA PRO A 98 9.75 -1.00 -7.04
C PRO A 98 11.19 -0.57 -6.75
N VAL A 99 11.50 -0.34 -5.48
CA VAL A 99 12.88 -0.47 -5.02
C VAL A 99 13.22 -1.91 -5.36
N GLN A 100 14.21 -2.12 -6.23
CA GLN A 100 14.73 -3.47 -6.43
C GLN A 100 15.11 -3.94 -5.04
N ASP A 101 14.38 -4.92 -4.50
CA ASP A 101 14.90 -5.70 -3.39
C ASP A 101 16.25 -6.18 -3.91
N GLU A 102 17.34 -5.60 -3.40
CA GLU A 102 18.63 -6.24 -3.49
C GLU A 102 18.36 -7.62 -2.91
N THR A 103 18.33 -8.60 -3.80
CA THR A 103 18.14 -9.99 -3.49
C THR A 103 19.15 -10.30 -2.40
N TRP A 104 18.65 -10.51 -1.20
CA TRP A 104 19.39 -11.23 -0.19
C TRP A 104 19.56 -12.61 -0.81
N GLU A 105 20.70 -12.83 -1.45
CA GLU A 105 21.15 -14.18 -1.73
C GLU A 105 21.33 -14.81 -0.36
N ASP A 106 20.30 -15.52 0.09
CA ASP A 106 20.40 -16.46 1.17
C ASP A 106 21.48 -17.47 0.74
N GLU A 107 22.71 -17.27 1.20
CA GLU A 107 23.66 -18.36 1.40
C GLU A 107 23.12 -19.23 2.55
N GLU A 108 21.99 -19.90 2.31
CA GLU A 108 21.64 -21.11 3.06
C GLU A 108 22.61 -22.21 2.61
N GLU A 109 23.75 -22.31 3.29
CA GLU A 109 24.46 -23.57 3.42
C GLU A 109 23.50 -24.59 4.04
N HIS A 110 22.82 -25.37 3.20
CA HIS A 110 22.13 -26.58 3.61
C HIS A 110 23.14 -27.57 4.20
N PRO A 111 23.05 -27.99 5.49
CA PRO A 111 23.70 -29.20 5.91
C PRO A 111 22.78 -30.36 5.55
N GLU A 112 23.01 -30.97 4.39
CA GLU A 112 22.38 -32.24 4.04
C GLU A 112 22.74 -33.30 5.08
N THR A 113 21.72 -33.79 5.77
CA THR A 113 21.80 -35.01 6.58
C THR A 113 21.95 -36.21 5.65
N SER A 114 23.16 -36.77 5.51
CA SER A 114 23.33 -38.16 5.08
C SER A 114 24.30 -38.91 6.00
N PHE A 115 23.90 -40.12 6.35
CA PHE A 115 24.55 -41.00 7.30
C PHE A 115 25.68 -41.83 6.62
N ARG A 116 26.90 -41.68 7.17
CA ARG A 116 28.02 -42.65 7.36
C ARG A 116 28.85 -43.15 6.15
N PRO A 117 30.09 -43.67 6.37
CA PRO A 117 31.13 -43.27 7.35
C PRO A 117 32.57 -43.21 6.76
N SER A 118 33.43 -42.44 7.46
CA SER A 118 34.91 -42.50 7.65
C SER A 118 35.82 -43.24 6.65
N GLU A 119 36.86 -42.55 6.16
CA GLU A 119 38.28 -42.88 6.37
C GLU A 119 39.25 -41.79 5.83
N GLU A 120 40.10 -41.29 6.74
CA GLU A 120 41.54 -40.91 6.64
C GLU A 120 42.11 -39.78 5.74
N ASN A 121 42.80 -38.86 6.45
CA ASN A 121 44.05 -38.09 6.16
C ASN A 121 44.05 -37.11 4.95
N ASP A 122 44.65 -35.91 4.96
CA ASP A 122 45.92 -35.49 5.58
C ASP A 122 46.05 -33.94 5.60
N ASP A 123 47.04 -33.51 6.39
CA ASP A 123 47.58 -32.19 6.74
C ASP A 123 47.86 -31.17 5.59
N GLN A 124 47.56 -29.87 5.79
CA GLN A 124 48.55 -28.76 5.69
C GLN A 124 48.02 -27.33 5.93
N ARG A 125 48.91 -26.56 6.57
CA ARG A 125 48.84 -25.20 7.12
C ARG A 125 48.90 -24.05 6.09
N LEU A 126 48.66 -22.84 6.65
CA LEU A 126 49.11 -21.47 6.27
C LEU A 126 48.00 -20.66 5.56
N SER A 127 47.73 -19.39 5.87
CA SER A 127 48.34 -18.41 6.77
C SER A 127 47.37 -17.23 6.97
N GLU A 128 47.49 -16.58 8.13
CA GLU A 128 46.97 -15.26 8.49
C GLU A 128 47.32 -14.19 7.46
N GLU A 129 46.32 -13.51 6.88
CA GLU A 129 46.47 -12.14 6.39
C GLU A 129 45.24 -11.29 6.74
N ASN A 130 45.51 -10.16 7.40
CA ASN A 130 44.59 -9.09 7.75
C ASN A 130 43.87 -8.56 6.50
N GLU A 131 42.54 -8.58 6.48
CA GLU A 131 41.77 -7.70 5.62
C GLU A 131 41.07 -6.64 6.49
N GLU A 132 41.48 -5.40 6.28
CA GLU A 132 41.01 -4.20 6.97
C GLU A 132 39.48 -4.07 6.87
N LEU A 133 38.82 -3.80 8.00
CA LEU A 133 37.43 -3.36 8.02
C LEU A 133 37.29 -2.11 7.12
N ARG A 134 36.67 -2.27 5.96
CA ARG A 134 36.11 -1.14 5.21
C ARG A 134 34.86 -0.65 5.96
N PRO A 135 34.70 0.67 6.17
CA PRO A 135 33.47 1.20 6.75
C PRO A 135 32.27 0.80 5.87
N LEU A 136 31.21 0.33 6.53
CA LEU A 136 29.90 0.12 5.92
C LEU A 136 29.47 1.44 5.28
N GLU A 137 29.45 1.49 3.94
CA GLU A 137 28.90 2.61 3.21
C GLU A 137 27.43 2.76 3.60
N GLU A 138 27.07 3.98 3.97
CA GLU A 138 25.72 4.38 4.34
C GLU A 138 24.80 4.06 3.17
N ASN A 139 23.73 3.29 3.42
CA ASN A 139 22.66 3.05 2.46
C ASN A 139 22.18 4.41 1.90
N GLU A 140 22.55 4.71 0.66
CA GLU A 140 22.07 5.90 -0.03
C GLU A 140 20.55 5.74 -0.23
N GLU A 141 19.77 6.44 0.59
CA GLU A 141 18.36 6.70 0.32
C GLU A 141 18.25 7.16 -1.15
N PRO A 142 17.28 6.63 -1.94
CA PRO A 142 17.09 7.08 -3.31
C PRO A 142 17.03 8.60 -3.32
N SER A 143 17.97 9.25 -4.02
CA SER A 143 17.98 10.71 -4.07
C SER A 143 16.58 11.19 -4.45
N SER A 144 16.07 12.18 -3.72
CA SER A 144 14.72 12.72 -3.92
C SER A 144 14.46 13.17 -5.38
N LEU A 145 15.54 13.42 -6.13
CA LEU A 145 15.54 13.70 -7.56
C LEU A 145 15.19 12.47 -8.43
N GLY A 146 15.79 11.31 -8.14
CA GLY A 146 15.51 10.06 -8.87
C GLY A 146 14.08 9.57 -8.67
N PHE A 147 13.50 9.86 -7.50
CA PHE A 147 12.08 9.63 -7.23
C PHE A 147 11.17 10.42 -8.17
N LEU A 148 11.41 11.72 -8.41
CA LEU A 148 10.57 12.51 -9.31
C LEU A 148 10.64 12.08 -10.78
N GLU A 149 11.81 11.64 -11.24
CA GLU A 149 11.97 11.17 -12.62
C GLU A 149 11.08 9.97 -12.92
N SER A 150 10.95 9.07 -11.94
CA SER A 150 10.05 7.93 -12.04
C SER A 150 8.56 8.28 -12.03
N LEU A 151 8.22 9.48 -11.56
CA LEU A 151 6.86 9.98 -11.49
C LEU A 151 6.47 10.86 -12.67
N GLN A 152 7.26 10.92 -13.74
CA GLN A 152 7.00 11.80 -14.89
C GLN A 152 5.58 11.65 -15.46
N GLU A 153 5.03 10.42 -15.48
CA GLU A 153 3.66 10.15 -15.96
C GLU A 153 2.56 10.62 -14.99
N TYR A 154 2.93 10.98 -13.77
CA TYR A 154 2.04 11.46 -12.71
C TYR A 154 2.16 12.97 -12.49
N ILE A 155 3.06 13.65 -13.19
CA ILE A 155 3.28 15.10 -13.03
C ILE A 155 2.54 15.87 -14.12
N ASP A 156 1.72 16.85 -13.73
CA ASP A 156 1.04 17.74 -14.69
C ASP A 156 1.94 18.87 -15.21
N SER A 157 1.41 19.66 -16.16
CA SER A 157 2.11 20.82 -16.73
C SER A 157 2.44 21.92 -15.72
N GLU A 158 1.82 21.93 -14.54
CA GLU A 158 2.08 22.87 -13.45
C GLU A 158 3.09 22.34 -12.42
N GLY A 159 3.57 21.09 -12.59
CA GLY A 159 4.50 20.45 -11.67
C GLY A 159 3.82 19.81 -10.45
N LYS A 160 2.49 19.60 -10.47
CA LYS A 160 1.77 18.93 -9.40
C LYS A 160 1.78 17.41 -9.62
N ILE A 161 1.97 16.67 -8.53
CA ILE A 161 2.04 15.21 -8.55
C ILE A 161 0.64 14.63 -8.33
N HIS A 162 0.14 13.85 -9.29
CA HIS A 162 -1.15 13.19 -9.18
C HIS A 162 -1.05 11.87 -8.42
N ALA A 163 -1.85 11.76 -7.37
CA ALA A 163 -1.99 10.57 -6.53
C ALA A 163 -3.39 9.95 -6.70
N PHE A 164 -3.50 8.63 -6.52
CA PHE A 164 -4.74 7.88 -6.70
C PHE A 164 -5.16 7.25 -5.37
N GLY A 165 -5.90 8.01 -4.59
CA GLY A 165 -6.32 7.64 -3.25
C GLY A 165 -5.32 8.02 -2.16
N TRP A 166 -5.50 7.41 -0.99
CA TRP A 166 -4.79 7.75 0.23
C TRP A 166 -4.16 6.53 0.87
N ILE A 167 -3.04 6.76 1.54
CA ILE A 167 -2.29 5.73 2.25
C ILE A 167 -2.02 6.19 3.68
N LEU A 168 -2.16 5.30 4.66
CA LEU A 168 -1.81 5.63 6.04
C LEU A 168 -0.36 6.11 6.13
N ARG A 169 -0.14 7.19 6.90
CA ARG A 169 1.22 7.65 7.18
C ARG A 169 1.98 6.55 7.93
N ARG A 170 3.30 6.58 7.75
CA ARG A 170 4.26 5.74 8.45
C ARG A 170 5.19 6.61 9.28
N LYS A 171 5.75 6.04 10.33
CA LYS A 171 6.86 6.62 11.06
C LYS A 171 8.12 6.58 10.22
N ARG A 172 9.15 7.33 10.62
CA ARG A 172 10.46 7.32 9.94
C ARG A 172 11.11 5.93 9.85
N ASN A 173 10.83 5.04 10.80
CA ASN A 173 11.33 3.67 10.79
C ASN A 173 10.48 2.70 9.94
N GLY A 174 9.50 3.20 9.18
CA GLY A 174 8.61 2.38 8.34
C GLY A 174 7.43 1.76 9.08
N ASP A 175 7.33 1.86 10.41
CA ASP A 175 6.18 1.36 11.15
C ASP A 175 4.91 2.16 10.84
N CYS A 176 3.74 1.52 11.00
CA CYS A 176 2.46 2.22 10.98
C CYS A 176 2.44 3.40 11.98
N ILE A 177 1.90 4.56 11.57
CA ILE A 177 1.80 5.76 12.42
C ILE A 177 1.04 5.53 13.75
N PHE A 178 0.13 4.56 13.77
CA PHE A 178 -0.72 4.24 14.93
C PHE A 178 -0.17 3.12 15.83
N LEU A 179 0.99 2.54 15.52
CA LEU A 179 1.60 1.50 16.35
C LEU A 179 2.22 2.11 17.62
N GLU A 180 1.82 1.66 18.79
CA GLU A 180 2.46 2.04 20.06
C GLU A 180 3.75 1.25 20.26
N ARG A 181 4.86 1.95 20.58
CA ARG A 181 6.20 1.33 20.63
C ARG A 181 6.30 0.30 21.74
N ASP A 182 5.82 0.65 22.93
CA ASP A 182 6.04 -0.14 24.15
C ASP A 182 5.06 -1.30 24.28
N THR A 183 3.84 -1.14 23.78
CA THR A 183 2.78 -2.15 23.92
C THR A 183 2.58 -2.99 22.65
N HIS A 184 3.13 -2.55 21.51
CA HIS A 184 2.87 -3.10 20.18
C HIS A 184 1.40 -3.10 19.76
N LYS A 185 0.55 -2.34 20.46
CA LYS A 185 -0.88 -2.21 20.17
C LYS A 185 -1.14 -1.05 19.23
N CYS A 186 -2.18 -1.17 18.43
CA CYS A 186 -2.69 -0.07 17.62
C CYS A 186 -3.46 0.91 18.52
N ARG A 187 -3.08 2.19 18.55
CA ARG A 187 -3.78 3.22 19.37
C ARG A 187 -5.20 3.54 18.86
N VAL A 188 -5.49 3.22 17.61
CA VAL A 188 -6.80 3.40 16.98
C VAL A 188 -7.54 2.06 16.78
N TYR A 189 -7.27 1.06 17.63
CA TYR A 189 -7.84 -0.30 17.50
C TYR A 189 -9.37 -0.34 17.24
N PRO A 190 -10.20 0.49 17.91
CA PRO A 190 -11.66 0.48 17.69
C PRO A 190 -12.10 1.02 16.33
N VAL A 191 -11.28 1.84 15.67
CA VAL A 191 -11.58 2.50 14.40
C VAL A 191 -10.54 2.17 13.32
N ARG A 192 -9.93 0.98 13.41
CA ARG A 192 -8.95 0.50 12.43
C ARG A 192 -9.53 0.56 11.02
N PRO A 193 -8.69 0.83 10.00
CA PRO A 193 -9.08 0.61 8.62
C PRO A 193 -9.63 -0.80 8.41
N MET A 194 -10.49 -0.96 7.41
CA MET A 194 -11.09 -2.24 7.04
C MET A 194 -10.01 -3.27 6.72
N LEU A 195 -8.96 -2.86 5.98
CA LEU A 195 -7.79 -3.71 5.71
C LEU A 195 -7.17 -4.27 6.99
N CYS A 196 -6.91 -3.41 7.98
CA CYS A 196 -6.34 -3.84 9.26
C CYS A 196 -7.31 -4.66 10.13
N SER A 197 -8.61 -4.52 9.90
CA SER A 197 -9.66 -5.20 10.65
C SER A 197 -9.97 -6.59 10.11
N THR A 198 -9.72 -6.83 8.81
CA THR A 198 -9.95 -8.12 8.16
C THR A 198 -8.68 -8.95 7.95
N TYR A 199 -7.49 -8.34 8.10
CA TYR A 199 -6.21 -9.04 8.02
C TYR A 199 -6.17 -10.26 8.98
N PRO A 200 -5.73 -11.44 8.52
CA PRO A 200 -4.96 -11.70 7.31
C PRO A 200 -5.80 -12.04 6.07
N PHE A 201 -7.12 -11.91 6.12
CA PHE A 201 -7.99 -12.28 5.01
C PHE A 201 -8.28 -11.08 4.10
N TYR A 202 -8.32 -11.36 2.80
CA TYR A 202 -8.77 -10.44 1.76
C TYR A 202 -9.58 -11.22 0.71
N ILE A 203 -10.33 -10.50 -0.13
CA ILE A 203 -11.02 -11.08 -1.29
C ILE A 203 -10.38 -10.49 -2.54
N GLU A 204 -10.06 -11.35 -3.49
CA GLU A 204 -9.54 -10.98 -4.81
C GLU A 204 -10.21 -11.89 -5.84
N GLU A 205 -10.67 -11.31 -6.95
CA GLU A 205 -11.41 -12.05 -8.00
C GLU A 205 -12.56 -12.90 -7.42
N LEU A 206 -13.33 -12.35 -6.48
CA LEU A 206 -14.43 -13.01 -5.77
C LEU A 206 -14.03 -14.24 -4.92
N ARG A 207 -12.74 -14.42 -4.61
CA ARG A 207 -12.22 -15.57 -3.84
C ARG A 207 -11.54 -15.12 -2.57
N LEU A 208 -11.72 -15.90 -1.50
CA LEU A 208 -11.00 -15.72 -0.25
C LEU A 208 -9.50 -15.99 -0.44
N GLN A 209 -8.68 -15.06 0.02
CA GLN A 209 -7.23 -15.17 0.03
C GLN A 209 -6.69 -14.90 1.44
N ILE A 210 -5.44 -15.30 1.68
CA ILE A 210 -4.75 -15.12 2.95
C ILE A 210 -3.37 -14.48 2.74
N CYS A 211 -3.04 -13.54 3.61
CA CYS A 211 -1.67 -13.07 3.80
C CYS A 211 -0.95 -13.93 4.84
N GLU A 212 0.38 -13.85 4.86
CA GLU A 212 1.19 -14.43 5.93
C GLU A 212 0.81 -13.83 7.28
N CYS A 213 0.56 -14.67 8.28
CA CYS A 213 0.31 -14.23 9.65
C CYS A 213 0.48 -15.39 10.65
N GLU A 214 1.16 -15.13 11.76
CA GLU A 214 1.35 -16.11 12.84
C GLU A 214 0.08 -16.46 13.61
N GLY A 215 -0.98 -15.67 13.43
CA GLY A 215 -2.29 -15.93 14.02
C GLY A 215 -3.10 -16.99 13.27
N LEU A 216 -2.66 -17.43 12.08
CA LEU A 216 -3.35 -18.46 11.29
C LEU A 216 -3.29 -19.83 11.98
N ARG A 217 -4.24 -20.71 11.65
CA ARG A 217 -4.36 -22.09 12.16
C ARG A 217 -4.72 -22.20 13.65
N TYR A 218 -5.02 -21.08 14.31
CA TYR A 218 -5.60 -21.08 15.65
C TYR A 218 -7.13 -21.16 15.59
N PRO A 219 -7.79 -21.79 16.58
CA PRO A 219 -9.25 -21.89 16.59
C PRO A 219 -9.93 -20.51 16.60
N ILE A 220 -10.99 -20.39 15.80
CA ILE A 220 -11.89 -19.24 15.77
C ILE A 220 -13.33 -19.73 15.97
N SER A 221 -14.12 -18.97 16.72
CA SER A 221 -15.53 -19.32 16.96
C SER A 221 -16.36 -19.14 15.69
N ALA A 222 -17.47 -19.85 15.57
CA ALA A 222 -18.38 -19.67 14.43
C ALA A 222 -18.91 -18.22 14.36
N GLU A 223 -19.15 -17.60 15.51
CA GLU A 223 -19.59 -16.20 15.62
C GLU A 223 -18.53 -15.23 15.10
N ASP A 224 -17.26 -15.40 15.51
CA ASP A 224 -16.18 -14.52 15.09
C ASP A 224 -15.82 -14.73 13.62
N SER A 225 -15.87 -15.97 13.12
CA SER A 225 -15.71 -16.25 11.69
C SER A 225 -16.77 -15.54 10.85
N ARG A 226 -18.04 -15.56 11.30
CA ARG A 226 -19.13 -14.87 10.63
C ARG A 226 -18.93 -13.35 10.62
N LYS A 227 -18.59 -12.76 11.76
CA LYS A 227 -18.27 -11.32 11.85
C LYS A 227 -17.11 -10.94 10.93
N LEU A 228 -16.07 -11.78 10.87
CA LEU A 228 -14.91 -11.55 10.01
C LEU A 228 -15.30 -11.65 8.52
N ALA A 229 -16.12 -12.63 8.14
CA ALA A 229 -16.65 -12.76 6.78
C ALA A 229 -17.52 -11.56 6.36
N GLU A 230 -18.42 -11.11 7.23
CA GLU A 230 -19.27 -9.93 6.99
C GLU A 230 -18.41 -8.66 6.81
N ASN A 231 -17.43 -8.44 7.69
CA ASN A 231 -16.49 -7.32 7.57
C ASN A 231 -15.62 -7.41 6.31
N LEU A 232 -15.24 -8.62 5.91
CA LEU A 232 -14.43 -8.86 4.73
C LEU A 232 -15.20 -8.58 3.43
N LEU A 233 -16.47 -9.00 3.35
CA LEU A 233 -17.35 -8.65 2.24
C LEU A 233 -17.61 -7.14 2.19
N LEU A 234 -17.89 -6.52 3.35
CA LEU A 234 -18.07 -5.08 3.43
C LEU A 234 -16.83 -4.32 2.92
N ARG A 235 -15.64 -4.75 3.36
CA ARG A 235 -14.36 -4.20 2.89
C ARG A 235 -14.25 -4.29 1.37
N TYR A 236 -14.39 -5.49 0.83
CA TYR A 236 -14.18 -5.75 -0.60
C TYR A 236 -15.15 -4.94 -1.47
N VAL A 237 -16.44 -4.92 -1.12
CA VAL A 237 -17.44 -4.11 -1.84
C VAL A 237 -17.11 -2.62 -1.73
N SER A 238 -16.71 -2.14 -0.55
CA SER A 238 -16.37 -0.72 -0.34
C SER A 238 -15.14 -0.30 -1.14
N GLU A 239 -14.10 -1.13 -1.20
CA GLU A 239 -12.88 -0.88 -1.98
C GLU A 239 -13.18 -0.84 -3.50
N LEU A 240 -14.03 -1.75 -3.99
CA LEU A 240 -14.49 -1.73 -5.39
C LEU A 240 -15.34 -0.50 -5.71
N GLU A 241 -16.26 -0.12 -4.82
CA GLU A 241 -17.10 1.07 -4.98
C GLU A 241 -16.27 2.36 -4.95
N ASP A 242 -15.31 2.46 -4.04
CA ASP A 242 -14.38 3.59 -3.95
C ASP A 242 -13.57 3.73 -5.24
N THR A 243 -12.98 2.63 -5.72
CA THR A 243 -12.22 2.58 -6.98
C THR A 243 -13.10 2.96 -8.18
N CYS A 244 -14.32 2.44 -8.23
CA CYS A 244 -15.29 2.79 -9.28
C CYS A 244 -15.63 4.28 -9.25
N ALA A 245 -15.85 4.86 -8.08
CA ALA A 245 -16.12 6.29 -7.90
C ALA A 245 -14.92 7.16 -8.32
N VAL A 246 -13.69 6.74 -8.01
CA VAL A 246 -12.46 7.38 -8.50
C VAL A 246 -12.48 7.42 -10.02
N TYR A 247 -12.66 6.28 -10.69
CA TYR A 247 -12.74 6.26 -12.15
C TYR A 247 -13.92 7.04 -12.70
N GLU A 248 -15.05 7.10 -12.01
CA GLU A 248 -16.20 7.87 -12.47
C GLU A 248 -15.94 9.38 -12.47
N LYS A 249 -15.16 9.86 -11.50
CA LYS A 249 -14.82 11.28 -11.30
C LYS A 249 -13.50 11.68 -11.95
N PHE A 250 -12.63 10.71 -12.25
CA PHE A 250 -11.31 10.98 -12.82
C PHE A 250 -11.41 11.71 -14.15
N MET A 251 -10.69 12.82 -14.23
CA MET A 251 -10.44 13.56 -15.45
C MET A 251 -8.94 13.54 -15.69
N ASP A 252 -8.58 13.17 -16.91
CA ASP A 252 -7.18 13.14 -17.32
C ASP A 252 -6.61 14.56 -17.40
N PHE A 253 -5.29 14.67 -17.22
CA PHE A 253 -4.57 15.92 -17.09
C PHE A 253 -3.43 16.01 -18.11
N ARG A 254 -3.05 17.25 -18.43
CA ARG A 254 -2.00 17.52 -19.42
C ARG A 254 -0.63 17.35 -18.78
N ARG A 255 0.24 16.62 -19.48
CA ARG A 255 1.63 16.38 -19.10
C ARG A 255 2.51 17.11 -20.12
N GLU A 256 3.48 17.87 -19.64
CA GLU A 256 4.44 18.61 -20.46
C GLU A 256 5.84 18.46 -19.85
N GLU A 257 6.90 18.49 -20.68
CA GLU A 257 8.29 18.31 -20.20
C GLU A 257 8.65 19.30 -19.08
N LYS A 258 8.14 20.53 -19.16
CA LYS A 258 8.33 21.57 -18.14
C LYS A 258 7.77 21.19 -16.76
N GLY A 259 6.76 20.32 -16.70
CA GLY A 259 6.14 19.90 -15.44
C GLY A 259 7.13 19.25 -14.48
N LEU A 260 7.99 18.36 -14.98
CA LEU A 260 9.02 17.71 -14.17
C LEU A 260 10.02 18.71 -13.58
N GLU A 261 10.45 19.70 -14.37
CA GLU A 261 11.37 20.75 -13.91
C GLU A 261 10.73 21.63 -12.82
N LEU A 262 9.43 21.93 -12.94
CA LEU A 262 8.68 22.66 -11.91
C LEU A 262 8.54 21.84 -10.62
N ALA A 263 8.29 20.53 -10.73
CA ALA A 263 8.22 19.63 -9.58
C ALA A 263 9.59 19.55 -8.86
N LYS A 264 10.70 19.39 -9.62
CA LYS A 264 12.07 19.39 -9.08
C LYS A 264 12.37 20.69 -8.33
N THR A 265 12.08 21.83 -8.95
CA THR A 265 12.28 23.16 -8.34
C THR A 265 11.45 23.33 -7.06
N SER A 266 10.20 22.85 -7.03
CA SER A 266 9.34 22.95 -5.85
C SER A 266 9.90 22.11 -4.69
N LEU A 267 10.35 20.89 -5.01
CA LEU A 267 10.93 19.98 -4.03
C LEU A 267 12.24 20.51 -3.43
N GLU A 268 13.11 21.12 -4.23
CA GLU A 268 14.32 21.81 -3.77
C GLU A 268 14.00 22.97 -2.82
N ASN A 269 12.86 23.64 -3.02
CA ASN A 269 12.36 24.68 -2.12
C ASN A 269 11.62 24.12 -0.89
N GLY A 270 11.60 22.79 -0.71
CA GLY A 270 10.97 22.11 0.42
C GLY A 270 9.45 22.06 0.35
N THR A 271 8.86 22.13 -0.84
CA THR A 271 7.41 22.08 -1.05
C THR A 271 7.03 21.12 -2.15
N CYS A 272 6.00 20.30 -1.93
CA CYS A 272 5.46 19.43 -2.97
C CYS A 272 3.93 19.52 -3.03
N ALA A 273 3.41 19.87 -4.21
CA ALA A 273 1.98 19.94 -4.45
C ALA A 273 1.46 18.62 -5.04
N TYR A 274 0.44 18.06 -4.41
CA TYR A 274 -0.22 16.84 -4.83
C TYR A 274 -1.66 17.10 -5.23
N ILE A 275 -2.10 16.45 -6.31
CA ILE A 275 -3.51 16.36 -6.71
C ILE A 275 -3.99 14.94 -6.42
N VAL A 276 -4.74 14.77 -5.34
CA VAL A 276 -5.26 13.47 -4.92
C VAL A 276 -6.63 13.24 -5.54
N HIS A 277 -6.72 12.21 -6.38
CA HIS A 277 -7.97 11.70 -6.93
C HIS A 277 -8.52 10.62 -6.00
N ASP A 278 -9.63 10.90 -5.32
CA ASP A 278 -10.33 9.95 -4.45
C ASP A 278 -11.82 9.84 -4.81
N SER A 279 -12.55 8.97 -4.11
CA SER A 279 -13.98 8.77 -4.35
C SER A 279 -14.84 9.99 -4.00
N ASN A 280 -14.31 10.99 -3.28
CA ASN A 280 -15.00 12.26 -3.05
C ASN A 280 -14.74 13.25 -4.21
N GLY A 281 -13.57 13.19 -4.84
CA GLY A 281 -13.23 13.96 -6.03
C GLY A 281 -11.75 14.32 -6.06
N ILE A 282 -11.45 15.55 -6.45
CA ILE A 282 -10.08 16.06 -6.55
C ILE A 282 -9.77 16.89 -5.30
N ASN A 283 -8.66 16.60 -4.64
CA ASN A 283 -8.16 17.35 -3.49
C ASN A 283 -6.74 17.84 -3.80
N GLU A 284 -6.49 19.12 -3.64
CA GLU A 284 -5.13 19.67 -3.68
C GLU A 284 -4.52 19.66 -2.27
N VAL A 285 -3.32 19.11 -2.16
CA VAL A 285 -2.56 18.98 -0.91
C VAL A 285 -1.17 19.55 -1.13
N ILE A 286 -0.67 20.27 -0.14
CA ILE A 286 0.72 20.76 -0.14
C ILE A 286 1.40 20.08 1.06
N ASP A 287 2.46 19.32 0.79
CA ASP A 287 3.35 18.70 1.79
C ASP A 287 4.68 19.45 1.83
#